data_AF-A0A359FUS4-F1
#
_entry.id   AF-A0A359FUS4-F1
#
_cell.length_a   1.000
_cell.length_b   1.000
_cell.length_c   1.000
_cell.angle_alpha   90.00
_cell.angle_beta   90.00
_cell.angle_gamma   90.00
#
_symmetry.space_group_name_H-M   'P 1'
#
loop_
_entity.id
_entity.type
_entity.pdbx_description
1 polymer ?
#
loop_
_entity_poly.entity_id
_entity_poly.type
_entity_poly.pdbx_seq_one_letter_code
_entity_poly.pdbx_strand_id
1 'polypeptide(L)'
;MRIAILTAVFITLLSLNLLGQNNKDLAPDPKPKCYHYHLGKSLQANNDFPAAKEAYTTFYEGLSNFKKKRFNAEYAQLLRECDYGLYAVNDSLPFFVINLGEGINSRFDEYGAVESPVQKAIYFTGRRPDKLSSKATDSEKFNERVFKAKFEDGRASGASAEPNPSSSSKHIAVAGFDSISYHLFVYKGKKRSGQLLSYKIGGNSKLSRAYALKGAVNKKMFRETNISVANNG
;
A
#
# COMPACT_ATOMS: atom_id res chain seq x y z
N MET A 1 -26.98 4.49 12.51
CA MET A 1 -26.45 4.62 11.14
C MET A 1 -26.90 3.46 10.25
N ARG A 2 -28.21 3.20 10.15
CA ARG A 2 -28.78 2.08 9.37
C ARG A 2 -29.89 2.50 8.38
N ILE A 3 -30.16 3.80 8.25
CA ILE A 3 -31.23 4.31 7.37
C ILE A 3 -30.68 4.76 6.00
N ALA A 4 -29.38 5.10 5.91
CA ALA A 4 -28.76 5.59 4.66
C ALA A 4 -28.43 4.50 3.63
N ILE A 5 -28.41 3.22 4.03
CA ILE A 5 -28.05 2.12 3.12
C ILE A 5 -29.28 1.65 2.32
N LEU A 6 -30.49 1.78 2.86
CA LEU A 6 -31.71 1.36 2.16
C LEU A 6 -32.09 2.30 0.99
N THR A 7 -31.83 3.60 1.12
CA THR A 7 -32.14 4.58 0.07
C THR A 7 -31.21 4.46 -1.13
N ALA A 8 -29.93 4.12 -0.93
CA ALA A 8 -28.97 3.91 -2.02
C ALA A 8 -29.31 2.68 -2.87
N VAL A 9 -29.79 1.59 -2.25
CA VAL A 9 -30.17 0.35 -2.95
C VAL A 9 -31.48 0.52 -3.71
N PHE A 10 -32.42 1.32 -3.20
CA PHE A 10 -33.68 1.58 -3.89
C PHE A 10 -33.51 2.49 -5.12
N ILE A 11 -32.58 3.46 -5.07
CA ILE A 11 -32.28 4.34 -6.20
C ILE A 11 -31.57 3.59 -7.32
N THR A 12 -30.66 2.65 -7.02
CA THR A 12 -29.97 1.85 -8.04
C THR A 12 -30.89 0.83 -8.72
N LEU A 13 -31.84 0.23 -7.98
CA LEU A 13 -32.87 -0.65 -8.55
C LEU A 13 -33.89 0.10 -9.42
N LEU A 14 -34.24 1.34 -9.08
CA LEU A 14 -35.10 2.17 -9.93
C LEU A 14 -34.41 2.58 -11.25
N SER A 15 -33.10 2.87 -11.21
CA SER A 15 -32.33 3.18 -12.42
C SER A 15 -32.11 1.99 -13.35
N LEU A 16 -32.13 0.75 -12.86
CA LEU A 16 -32.04 -0.44 -13.71
C LEU A 16 -33.37 -0.72 -14.46
N ASN A 17 -34.51 -0.47 -13.82
CA ASN A 17 -35.83 -0.70 -14.45
C ASN A 17 -36.19 0.37 -15.49
N LEU A 18 -35.68 1.60 -15.37
CA LEU A 18 -35.89 2.66 -16.35
C LEU A 18 -35.03 2.52 -17.62
N LEU A 19 -33.96 1.72 -17.58
CA LEU A 19 -33.17 1.36 -18.77
C LEU A 19 -33.75 0.18 -19.56
N GLY A 20 -34.74 -0.52 -19.00
CA GLY A 20 -35.36 -1.70 -19.60
C GLY A 20 -36.56 -1.42 -20.50
N GLN A 21 -37.07 -0.20 -20.56
CA GLN A 21 -38.20 0.16 -21.41
C GLN A 21 -37.92 1.44 -22.20
N ASN A 22 -38.06 1.33 -23.53
CA ASN A 22 -37.95 2.39 -24.53
C ASN A 22 -36.55 2.75 -25.00
N ASN A 23 -35.98 1.92 -25.89
CA ASN A 23 -35.36 2.46 -27.09
C ASN A 23 -35.25 1.36 -28.17
N LYS A 24 -36.26 1.28 -29.05
CA LYS A 24 -36.23 0.42 -30.24
C LYS A 24 -35.55 1.07 -31.46
N ASP A 25 -35.01 2.29 -31.32
CA ASP A 25 -34.53 3.09 -32.45
C ASP A 25 -33.05 3.50 -32.41
N LEU A 26 -32.24 2.89 -31.54
CA LEU A 26 -30.79 2.99 -31.66
C LEU A 26 -30.28 1.74 -32.38
N ALA A 27 -30.09 1.84 -33.69
CA ALA A 27 -29.27 0.89 -34.42
C ALA A 27 -27.95 0.70 -33.64
N PRO A 28 -27.56 -0.53 -33.26
CA PRO A 28 -26.38 -0.72 -32.44
C PRO A 28 -25.15 -0.22 -33.21
N ASP A 29 -24.50 0.82 -32.69
CA ASP A 29 -23.19 1.27 -33.16
C ASP A 29 -22.24 0.04 -33.19
N PRO A 30 -21.54 -0.27 -34.31
CA PRO A 30 -20.76 -1.49 -34.45
C PRO A 30 -19.51 -1.58 -33.57
N LYS A 31 -19.37 -0.78 -32.52
CA LYS A 31 -18.21 -0.78 -31.61
C LYS A 31 -18.45 -1.37 -30.20
N PRO A 32 -19.09 -2.55 -30.00
CA PRO A 32 -19.24 -3.14 -28.67
C PRO A 32 -18.11 -4.11 -28.26
N LYS A 33 -17.02 -4.24 -29.04
CA LYS A 33 -15.99 -5.26 -28.75
C LYS A 33 -15.17 -4.95 -27.49
N CYS A 34 -14.75 -3.71 -27.28
CA CYS A 34 -13.85 -3.36 -26.15
C CYS A 34 -14.53 -3.42 -24.76
N TYR A 35 -15.87 -3.43 -24.70
CA TYR A 35 -16.61 -3.51 -23.44
C TYR A 35 -16.26 -4.76 -22.62
N HIS A 36 -16.23 -5.93 -23.28
CA HIS A 36 -15.98 -7.20 -22.62
C HIS A 36 -14.57 -7.29 -22.01
N TYR A 37 -13.59 -6.61 -22.61
CA TYR A 37 -12.25 -6.50 -22.03
C TYR A 37 -12.28 -5.73 -20.70
N HIS A 38 -12.89 -4.55 -20.68
CA HIS A 38 -12.99 -3.74 -19.45
C HIS A 38 -13.89 -4.40 -18.39
N LEU A 39 -14.96 -5.08 -18.81
CA LEU A 39 -15.78 -5.90 -17.93
C LEU A 39 -14.93 -6.98 -17.25
N GLY A 40 -14.10 -7.71 -18.02
CA GLY A 40 -13.18 -8.68 -17.47
C GLY A 40 -12.20 -8.07 -16.45
N LYS A 41 -11.63 -6.89 -16.73
CA LYS A 41 -10.74 -6.19 -15.78
C LYS A 41 -11.45 -5.83 -14.48
N SER A 42 -12.68 -5.33 -14.57
CA SER A 42 -13.49 -4.97 -13.40
C SER A 42 -13.87 -6.19 -12.56
N LEU A 43 -14.29 -7.28 -13.21
CA LEU A 43 -14.64 -8.54 -12.55
C LEU A 43 -13.41 -9.16 -11.86
N GLN A 44 -12.26 -9.17 -12.54
CA GLN A 44 -10.99 -9.64 -11.97
C GLN A 44 -10.58 -8.82 -10.74
N ALA A 45 -10.74 -7.49 -10.79
CA ALA A 45 -10.47 -6.61 -9.64
C ALA A 45 -11.45 -6.84 -8.47
N ASN A 46 -12.64 -7.36 -8.76
CA ASN A 46 -13.63 -7.75 -7.76
C ASN A 46 -13.50 -9.22 -7.31
N ASN A 47 -12.42 -9.92 -7.71
CA ASN A 47 -12.16 -11.34 -7.45
C ASN A 47 -13.19 -12.32 -8.04
N ASP A 48 -14.03 -11.88 -8.99
CA ASP A 48 -14.92 -12.77 -9.75
C ASP A 48 -14.19 -13.32 -10.98
N PHE A 49 -13.23 -14.20 -10.72
CA PHE A 49 -12.35 -14.74 -11.74
C PHE A 49 -13.07 -15.59 -12.80
N PRO A 50 -14.08 -16.43 -12.47
CA PRO A 50 -14.85 -17.15 -13.47
C PRO A 50 -15.56 -16.22 -14.46
N ALA A 51 -16.27 -15.20 -13.98
CA ALA A 51 -16.96 -14.25 -14.85
C ALA A 51 -15.96 -13.37 -15.64
N ALA A 52 -14.81 -13.04 -15.04
CA ALA A 52 -13.74 -12.33 -15.75
C ALA A 52 -13.19 -13.14 -16.94
N LYS A 53 -12.95 -14.45 -16.76
CA LYS A 53 -12.51 -15.35 -17.84
C LYS A 53 -13.54 -15.42 -18.97
N GLU A 54 -14.82 -15.51 -18.64
CA GLU A 54 -15.90 -15.50 -19.62
C GLU A 54 -15.87 -14.19 -20.44
N ALA A 55 -15.82 -13.04 -19.76
CA ALA A 55 -15.76 -11.74 -20.42
C ALA A 55 -14.52 -11.60 -21.34
N TYR A 56 -13.34 -12.04 -20.89
CA TYR A 56 -12.14 -12.05 -21.76
C TYR A 56 -12.27 -12.99 -22.95
N THR A 57 -12.92 -14.14 -22.77
CA THR A 57 -13.16 -15.11 -23.85
C THR A 57 -14.09 -14.51 -24.89
N THR A 58 -15.21 -13.90 -24.47
CA THR A 58 -16.14 -13.19 -25.37
C THR A 58 -15.43 -12.05 -26.12
N PHE A 59 -14.58 -11.29 -25.43
CA PHE A 59 -13.75 -10.27 -26.08
C PHE A 59 -12.86 -10.89 -27.15
N TYR A 60 -12.09 -11.92 -26.79
CA TYR A 60 -11.14 -12.58 -27.66
C TYR A 60 -11.82 -13.16 -28.89
N GLU A 61 -12.93 -13.87 -28.72
CA GLU A 61 -13.70 -14.51 -29.80
C GLU A 61 -14.24 -13.49 -30.81
N GLY A 62 -14.65 -12.31 -30.32
CA GLY A 62 -15.11 -11.19 -31.14
C GLY A 62 -14.01 -10.50 -31.96
N LEU A 63 -12.73 -10.77 -31.72
CA LEU A 63 -11.63 -10.18 -32.50
C LEU A 63 -11.49 -10.80 -33.90
N SER A 64 -11.02 -10.01 -34.87
CA SER A 64 -10.58 -10.54 -36.16
C SER A 64 -9.29 -11.35 -36.01
N ASN A 65 -8.99 -12.27 -36.94
CA ASN A 65 -7.81 -13.15 -36.87
C ASN A 65 -6.49 -12.40 -36.65
N PHE A 66 -6.30 -11.26 -37.32
CA PHE A 66 -5.12 -10.41 -37.12
C PHE A 66 -5.04 -9.84 -35.70
N LYS A 67 -6.17 -9.38 -35.15
CA LYS A 67 -6.25 -8.86 -33.78
C LYS A 67 -6.06 -9.98 -32.74
N LYS A 68 -6.63 -11.17 -32.97
CA LYS A 68 -6.40 -12.36 -32.15
C LYS A 68 -4.90 -12.67 -32.07
N LYS A 69 -4.20 -12.73 -33.21
CA LYS A 69 -2.75 -12.97 -33.26
C LYS A 69 -1.95 -11.95 -32.43
N ARG A 70 -2.32 -10.67 -32.49
CA ARG A 70 -1.66 -9.60 -31.72
C ARG A 70 -1.96 -9.66 -30.22
N PHE A 71 -3.18 -10.05 -29.84
CA PHE A 71 -3.66 -10.06 -28.46
C PHE A 71 -3.46 -11.41 -27.75
N ASN A 72 -3.12 -12.48 -28.47
CA ASN A 72 -3.08 -13.84 -27.93
C ASN A 72 -2.21 -14.00 -26.68
N ALA A 73 -1.05 -13.34 -26.64
CA ALA A 73 -0.16 -13.40 -25.48
C ALA A 73 -0.79 -12.77 -24.22
N GLU A 74 -1.44 -11.61 -24.37
CA GLU A 74 -2.14 -10.93 -23.27
C GLU A 74 -3.38 -11.72 -22.85
N TYR A 75 -4.17 -12.23 -23.80
CA TYR A 75 -5.31 -13.11 -23.50
C TYR A 75 -4.90 -14.31 -22.65
N ALA A 76 -3.86 -15.03 -23.06
CA ALA A 76 -3.35 -16.18 -22.31
C ALA A 76 -2.83 -15.77 -20.92
N GLN A 77 -2.22 -14.57 -20.78
CA GLN A 77 -1.82 -14.04 -19.50
C GLN A 77 -3.03 -13.76 -18.59
N LEU A 78 -4.07 -13.09 -19.11
CA LEU A 78 -5.29 -12.78 -18.35
C LEU A 78 -5.98 -14.03 -17.83
N LEU A 79 -6.05 -15.10 -18.64
CA LEU A 79 -6.61 -16.37 -18.18
C LEU A 79 -5.77 -16.99 -17.05
N ARG A 80 -4.43 -16.99 -17.19
CA ARG A 80 -3.53 -17.49 -16.13
C ARG A 80 -3.63 -16.66 -14.85
N GLU A 81 -3.77 -15.35 -14.96
CA GLU A 81 -3.97 -14.46 -13.82
C GLU A 81 -5.30 -14.76 -13.12
N CYS A 82 -6.39 -15.00 -13.87
CA CYS A 82 -7.66 -15.41 -13.28
C CYS A 82 -7.57 -16.79 -12.61
N ASP A 83 -6.90 -17.76 -13.24
CA ASP A 83 -6.73 -19.10 -12.66
C ASP A 83 -5.89 -19.07 -11.39
N TYR A 84 -4.79 -18.33 -11.41
CA TYR A 84 -3.97 -18.11 -10.22
C TYR A 84 -4.70 -17.30 -9.16
N GLY A 85 -5.46 -16.27 -9.54
CA GLY A 85 -6.27 -15.47 -8.63
C GLY A 85 -7.32 -16.30 -7.90
N LEU A 86 -8.02 -17.19 -8.62
CA LEU A 86 -8.98 -18.12 -8.04
C LEU A 86 -8.30 -19.10 -7.06
N TYR A 87 -7.16 -19.67 -7.46
CA TYR A 87 -6.35 -20.51 -6.58
C TYR A 87 -5.91 -19.73 -5.32
N ALA A 88 -5.35 -18.54 -5.49
CA ALA A 88 -4.83 -17.72 -4.42
C ALA A 88 -5.92 -17.28 -3.45
N VAL A 89 -7.11 -16.88 -3.91
CA VAL A 89 -8.22 -16.51 -3.03
C VAL A 89 -8.71 -17.70 -2.21
N ASN A 90 -8.74 -18.91 -2.79
CA ASN A 90 -9.15 -20.11 -2.07
C ASN A 90 -8.09 -20.61 -1.06
N ASP A 91 -6.81 -20.38 -1.35
CA ASP A 91 -5.67 -20.77 -0.50
C ASP A 91 -5.23 -19.65 0.46
N SER A 92 -5.85 -18.47 0.38
CA SER A 92 -5.46 -17.32 1.21
C SER A 92 -5.94 -17.47 2.64
N LEU A 93 -5.03 -17.22 3.59
CA LEU A 93 -5.40 -16.99 4.97
C LEU A 93 -6.24 -15.70 5.07
N PRO A 94 -7.33 -15.67 5.86
CA PRO A 94 -8.08 -14.45 6.08
C PRO A 94 -7.17 -13.39 6.70
N PHE A 95 -7.11 -12.21 6.07
CA PHE A 95 -6.42 -11.05 6.61
C PHE A 95 -7.40 -9.88 6.77
N PHE A 96 -7.16 -9.06 7.79
CA PHE A 96 -7.98 -7.90 8.09
C PHE A 96 -7.13 -6.64 7.94
N VAL A 97 -7.59 -5.71 7.12
CA VAL A 97 -6.99 -4.37 7.05
C VAL A 97 -7.64 -3.52 8.11
N ILE A 98 -6.93 -3.31 9.22
CA ILE A 98 -7.40 -2.51 10.35
C ILE A 98 -6.65 -1.18 10.34
N ASN A 99 -7.40 -0.08 10.28
CA ASN A 99 -6.80 1.23 10.52
C ASN A 99 -6.44 1.36 12.01
N LEU A 100 -5.15 1.55 12.30
CA LEU A 100 -4.61 1.67 13.66
C LEU A 100 -4.93 3.00 14.37
N GLY A 101 -5.64 3.92 13.70
CA GLY A 101 -6.05 5.22 14.23
C GLY A 101 -5.00 6.32 14.03
N GLU A 102 -5.31 7.53 14.50
CA GLU A 102 -4.50 8.74 14.30
C GLU A 102 -3.10 8.68 14.94
N GLY A 103 -2.82 7.66 15.76
CA GLY A 103 -1.49 7.38 16.27
C GLY A 103 -0.49 7.12 15.14
N ILE A 104 -0.86 6.34 14.13
CA ILE A 104 0.03 5.84 13.05
C ILE A 104 -0.53 6.11 11.63
N ASN A 105 -1.84 6.39 11.51
CA ASN A 105 -2.52 6.75 10.26
C ASN A 105 -3.26 8.08 10.43
N SER A 106 -2.53 9.11 10.81
CA SER A 106 -3.04 10.48 10.88
C SER A 106 -3.26 11.06 9.48
N ARG A 107 -3.72 12.32 9.43
CA ARG A 107 -3.87 13.07 8.18
C ARG A 107 -2.54 13.53 7.56
N PHE A 108 -1.41 13.32 8.23
CA PHE A 108 -0.09 13.75 7.77
C PHE A 108 0.61 12.64 6.99
N ASP A 109 1.66 12.99 6.26
CA ASP A 109 2.45 12.00 5.52
C ASP A 109 3.16 11.06 6.50
N GLU A 110 2.76 9.79 6.48
CA GLU A 110 3.28 8.72 7.32
C GLU A 110 3.51 7.47 6.48
N TYR A 111 4.73 6.93 6.52
CA TYR A 111 5.12 5.83 5.64
C TYR A 111 6.36 5.08 6.16
N GLY A 112 6.69 3.96 5.49
CA GLY A 112 7.88 3.17 5.80
C GLY A 112 7.84 2.55 7.19
N ALA A 113 6.65 2.07 7.61
CA ALA A 113 6.47 1.47 8.91
C ALA A 113 7.19 0.12 9.03
N VAL A 114 7.79 -0.14 10.18
CA VAL A 114 8.41 -1.42 10.56
C VAL A 114 7.98 -1.81 11.97
N GLU A 115 7.72 -3.10 12.16
CA GLU A 115 7.37 -3.65 13.46
C GLU A 115 8.62 -4.03 14.25
N SER A 116 8.61 -3.71 15.55
CA SER A 116 9.58 -4.17 16.52
C SER A 116 8.91 -5.11 17.53
N PRO A 117 9.01 -6.43 17.34
CA PRO A 117 8.34 -7.42 18.21
C PRO A 117 8.78 -7.33 19.66
N VAL A 118 10.08 -7.09 19.91
CA VAL A 118 10.65 -6.99 21.26
C VAL A 118 10.05 -5.84 22.07
N GLN A 119 9.76 -4.72 21.41
CA GLN A 119 9.20 -3.56 22.08
C GLN A 119 7.68 -3.48 21.98
N LYS A 120 7.05 -4.42 21.25
CA LYS A 120 5.64 -4.34 20.84
C LYS A 120 5.33 -2.94 20.31
N ALA A 121 6.11 -2.49 19.34
CA ALA A 121 6.03 -1.12 18.84
C ALA A 121 6.21 -1.07 17.32
N ILE A 122 5.64 -0.04 16.72
CA ILE A 122 5.79 0.28 15.31
C ILE A 122 6.62 1.55 15.21
N TYR A 123 7.66 1.48 14.39
CA TYR A 123 8.45 2.62 13.97
C TYR A 123 8.04 3.03 12.58
N PHE A 124 7.92 4.32 12.32
CA PHE A 124 7.54 4.82 10.99
C PHE A 124 8.14 6.21 10.75
N THR A 125 8.16 6.61 9.47
CA THR A 125 8.56 7.96 9.08
C THR A 125 7.33 8.85 9.06
N GLY A 126 7.40 10.03 9.67
CA GLY A 126 6.30 11.00 9.68
C GLY A 126 6.77 12.42 9.38
N ARG A 127 5.95 13.17 8.64
CA ARG A 127 6.06 14.64 8.44
C ARG A 127 4.95 15.36 9.20
N ARG A 128 5.04 15.31 10.53
CA ARG A 128 3.98 15.78 11.43
C ARG A 128 4.53 16.48 12.68
N PRO A 129 3.72 17.31 13.37
CA PRO A 129 4.06 17.80 14.69
C PRO A 129 4.04 16.66 15.72
N ASP A 130 4.70 16.88 16.86
CA ASP A 130 4.70 15.90 17.97
C ASP A 130 3.31 15.69 18.58
N LYS A 131 2.49 16.75 18.58
CA LYS A 131 1.10 16.71 19.00
C LYS A 131 0.20 17.06 17.83
N LEU A 132 -0.76 16.18 17.55
CA LEU A 132 -1.77 16.43 16.53
C LEU A 132 -2.71 17.55 17.01
N SER A 133 -2.83 18.60 16.21
CA SER A 133 -3.88 19.60 16.36
C SER A 133 -5.06 19.29 15.45
N SER A 134 -6.25 19.77 15.78
CA SER A 134 -7.41 19.73 14.87
C SER A 134 -7.27 20.65 13.66
N LYS A 135 -6.37 21.65 13.71
CA LYS A 135 -6.18 22.62 12.61
C LYS A 135 -5.47 21.99 11.42
N ALA A 136 -6.01 22.22 10.22
CA ALA A 136 -5.34 21.88 8.97
C ALA A 136 -3.98 22.59 8.93
N THR A 137 -2.92 21.79 8.82
CA THR A 137 -1.54 22.26 8.72
C THR A 137 -0.91 21.48 7.61
N ASP A 138 -0.24 22.19 6.71
CA ASP A 138 0.52 21.61 5.61
C ASP A 138 1.65 20.70 6.15
N SER A 139 1.68 19.44 5.71
CA SER A 139 2.73 18.48 6.08
C SER A 139 4.10 18.91 5.58
N GLU A 140 4.15 19.75 4.52
CA GLU A 140 5.42 20.18 3.92
C GLU A 140 6.30 20.99 4.88
N LYS A 141 5.69 21.60 5.89
CA LYS A 141 6.36 22.41 6.93
C LYS A 141 7.20 21.57 7.90
N PHE A 142 7.02 20.26 7.92
CA PHE A 142 7.72 19.37 8.84
C PHE A 142 8.82 18.58 8.13
N ASN A 143 9.99 18.52 8.78
CA ASN A 143 11.01 17.57 8.40
C ASN A 143 10.53 16.15 8.69
N GLU A 144 10.99 15.21 7.88
CA GLU A 144 10.80 13.78 8.12
C GLU A 144 11.55 13.40 9.40
N ARG A 145 10.83 12.71 10.29
CA ARG A 145 11.36 12.20 11.55
C ARG A 145 10.90 10.76 11.73
N VAL A 146 11.65 10.02 12.54
CA VAL A 146 11.26 8.68 12.98
C VAL A 146 10.34 8.83 14.18
N PHE A 147 9.15 8.25 14.09
CA PHE A 147 8.16 8.16 15.15
C PHE A 147 8.05 6.73 15.65
N LYS A 148 7.63 6.60 16.90
CA LYS A 148 7.32 5.33 17.55
C LYS A 148 5.94 5.40 18.18
N ALA A 149 5.13 4.39 17.92
CA ALA A 149 3.91 4.09 18.65
C ALA A 149 3.99 2.67 19.20
N LYS A 150 3.50 2.47 20.42
CA LYS A 150 3.40 1.14 21.02
C LYS A 150 2.11 0.47 20.57
N PHE A 151 2.12 -0.86 20.57
CA PHE A 151 0.95 -1.67 20.35
C PHE A 151 0.51 -2.27 21.69
N GLU A 152 -0.60 -1.77 22.21
CA GLU A 152 -1.16 -2.13 23.52
C GLU A 152 -2.63 -2.54 23.30
N ASP A 153 -3.00 -3.73 23.75
CA ASP A 153 -4.38 -4.26 23.69
C ASP A 153 -5.05 -4.18 22.31
N GLY A 154 -4.30 -4.52 21.26
CA GLY A 154 -4.80 -4.51 19.88
C GLY A 154 -4.93 -3.12 19.25
N ARG A 155 -4.41 -2.07 19.92
CA ARG A 155 -4.47 -0.68 19.44
C ARG A 155 -3.09 -0.04 19.44
N ALA A 156 -2.87 0.88 18.50
CA ALA A 156 -1.71 1.74 18.53
C ALA A 156 -1.90 2.85 19.58
N SER A 157 -0.88 3.08 20.40
CA SER A 157 -0.80 4.27 21.24
C SER A 157 -0.67 5.54 20.38
N GLY A 158 -0.74 6.71 21.02
CA GLY A 158 -0.21 7.92 20.40
C GLY A 158 1.27 7.75 20.03
N ALA A 159 1.66 8.25 18.86
CA ALA A 159 3.05 8.24 18.42
C ALA A 159 3.83 9.45 18.94
N SER A 160 5.12 9.24 19.19
CA SER A 160 6.08 10.30 19.54
C SER A 160 7.34 10.19 18.69
N ALA A 161 7.96 11.33 18.38
CA ALA A 161 9.21 11.33 17.62
C ALA A 161 10.34 10.77 18.48
N GLU A 162 11.12 9.83 17.93
CA GLU A 162 12.30 9.27 18.58
C GLU A 162 13.40 10.33 18.69
N PRO A 163 13.79 10.80 19.89
CA PRO A 163 14.73 11.93 20.03
C PRO A 163 16.08 11.68 19.35
N ASN A 164 16.51 10.43 19.27
CA ASN A 164 17.65 9.99 18.49
C ASN A 164 17.16 8.91 17.53
N PRO A 165 17.17 9.11 16.19
CA PRO A 165 17.89 10.14 15.43
C PRO A 165 17.20 11.50 15.19
N SER A 166 15.95 11.71 15.61
CA SER A 166 15.12 12.81 15.09
C SER A 166 15.39 14.21 15.68
N SER A 167 16.36 14.36 16.58
CA SER A 167 16.83 15.67 17.09
C SER A 167 17.60 16.50 16.04
N SER A 168 17.90 15.94 14.87
CA SER A 168 18.58 16.63 13.78
C SER A 168 17.62 17.52 12.99
N SER A 169 18.08 18.69 12.52
CA SER A 169 17.35 19.53 11.54
C SER A 169 17.25 18.93 10.13
N LYS A 170 17.58 17.64 9.98
CA LYS A 170 17.66 16.95 8.68
C LYS A 170 16.48 16.01 8.55
N HIS A 171 16.13 15.65 7.32
CA HIS A 171 15.20 14.58 7.04
C HIS A 171 15.79 13.23 7.48
N ILE A 172 15.03 12.53 8.32
CA ILE A 172 15.35 11.23 8.88
C ILE A 172 14.18 10.30 8.58
N ALA A 173 14.44 9.18 7.92
CA ALA A 173 13.42 8.20 7.55
C ALA A 173 13.79 6.80 8.05
N VAL A 174 12.79 6.01 8.42
CA VAL A 174 12.93 4.58 8.64
C VAL A 174 13.30 3.92 7.31
N ALA A 175 14.34 3.07 7.33
CA ALA A 175 14.83 2.38 6.15
C ALA A 175 14.62 0.86 6.21
N GLY A 176 14.48 0.30 7.42
CA GLY A 176 14.32 -1.14 7.63
C GLY A 176 14.51 -1.54 9.09
N PHE A 177 14.28 -2.82 9.39
CA PHE A 177 14.45 -3.38 10.72
C PHE A 177 15.03 -4.79 10.65
N ASP A 178 15.99 -5.07 11.52
CA ASP A 178 16.52 -6.41 11.78
C ASP A 178 15.94 -6.92 13.10
N SER A 179 15.07 -7.92 12.99
CA SER A 179 14.38 -8.55 14.12
C SER A 179 15.25 -9.49 14.94
N ILE A 180 16.39 -9.95 14.42
CA ILE A 180 17.31 -10.87 15.10
C ILE A 180 18.28 -10.08 15.96
N SER A 181 18.94 -9.07 15.37
CA SER A 181 19.92 -8.25 16.10
C SER A 181 19.29 -7.10 16.87
N TYR A 182 17.99 -6.82 16.65
CA TYR A 182 17.24 -5.69 17.20
C TYR A 182 17.80 -4.33 16.77
N HIS A 183 18.06 -4.20 15.47
CA HIS A 183 18.59 -2.99 14.88
C HIS A 183 17.53 -2.30 14.01
N LEU A 184 17.28 -1.02 14.29
CA LEU A 184 16.52 -0.14 13.42
C LEU A 184 17.46 0.53 12.44
N PHE A 185 17.19 0.41 11.14
CA PHE A 185 17.92 1.13 10.11
C PHE A 185 17.21 2.41 9.75
N VAL A 186 18.00 3.48 9.65
CA VAL A 186 17.50 4.83 9.43
C VAL A 186 18.32 5.48 8.32
N TYR A 187 17.63 6.06 7.35
CA TYR A 187 18.22 6.94 6.36
C TYR A 187 18.31 8.36 6.90
N LYS A 188 19.53 8.91 6.91
CA LYS A 188 19.79 10.31 7.25
C LYS A 188 20.11 11.11 5.99
N GLY A 189 19.18 11.97 5.60
CA GLY A 189 19.33 12.85 4.45
C GLY A 189 20.39 13.92 4.67
N LYS A 190 21.14 14.27 3.62
CA LYS A 190 22.05 15.42 3.55
C LYS A 190 22.07 15.97 2.11
N LYS A 191 22.34 17.27 1.97
CA LYS A 191 22.47 17.88 0.63
C LYS A 191 23.60 17.18 -0.15
N ARG A 192 23.27 16.65 -1.32
CA ARG A 192 24.20 15.93 -2.23
C ARG A 192 24.83 14.64 -1.65
N SER A 193 24.27 14.05 -0.59
CA SER A 193 24.70 12.76 -0.02
C SER A 193 23.67 12.25 0.99
N GLY A 194 23.42 10.96 1.11
CA GLY A 194 22.67 10.36 2.23
C GLY A 194 23.49 9.28 2.91
N GLN A 195 23.06 8.86 4.09
CA GLN A 195 23.68 7.73 4.79
C GLN A 195 22.63 6.87 5.49
N LEU A 196 22.72 5.56 5.28
CA LEU A 196 22.05 4.55 6.08
C LEU A 196 22.85 4.31 7.36
N LEU A 197 22.17 4.47 8.49
CA LEU A 197 22.69 4.33 9.84
C LEU A 197 21.91 3.23 10.55
N SER A 198 22.62 2.45 11.35
CA SER A 198 22.05 1.43 12.22
C SER A 198 21.94 1.96 13.65
N TYR A 199 20.80 1.72 14.27
CA TYR A 199 20.48 2.07 15.64
C TYR A 199 20.10 0.81 16.42
N LYS A 200 20.84 0.53 17.50
CA LYS A 200 20.52 -0.59 18.39
C LYS A 200 19.42 -0.20 19.35
N ILE A 201 18.43 -1.09 19.49
CA ILE A 201 17.41 -1.00 20.52
C ILE A 201 17.98 -1.52 21.84
N GLY A 202 18.15 -0.63 22.83
CA GLY A 202 18.57 -1.01 24.18
C GLY A 202 17.44 -1.59 25.03
N GLY A 203 17.80 -2.26 26.14
CA GLY A 203 16.84 -2.89 27.05
C GLY A 203 15.85 -1.93 27.72
N ASN A 204 16.21 -0.65 27.86
CA ASN A 204 15.31 0.43 28.31
C ASN A 204 14.45 1.02 27.17
N SER A 205 14.38 0.33 26.03
CA SER A 205 13.71 0.74 24.81
C SER A 205 14.25 2.00 24.12
N LYS A 206 15.44 2.49 24.50
CA LYS A 206 16.07 3.65 23.85
C LYS A 206 16.88 3.24 22.63
N LEU A 207 16.84 4.09 21.60
CA LEU A 207 17.70 3.97 20.42
C LEU A 207 19.08 4.57 20.69
N SER A 208 20.11 3.80 20.39
CA SER A 208 21.51 4.24 20.41
C SER A 208 22.13 4.00 19.05
N ARG A 209 22.92 4.96 18.54
CA ARG A 209 23.58 4.77 17.24
C ARG A 209 24.60 3.63 17.37
N ALA A 210 24.50 2.63 16.50
CA ALA A 210 25.44 1.52 16.43
C ALA A 210 26.55 1.82 15.42
N TYR A 211 26.23 1.84 14.12
CA TYR A 211 27.22 2.03 13.06
C TYR A 211 26.59 2.64 11.79
N ALA A 212 27.41 3.25 10.94
CA ALA A 212 27.01 3.54 9.56
C ALA A 212 27.26 2.31 8.69
N LEU A 213 26.34 1.99 7.78
CA LEU A 213 26.53 0.87 6.86
C LEU A 213 27.76 1.15 5.96
N LYS A 214 28.50 0.11 5.60
CA LYS A 214 29.75 0.20 4.83
C LYS A 214 29.60 -0.40 3.45
N GLY A 215 30.62 -0.24 2.61
CA GLY A 215 30.70 -0.91 1.32
C GLY A 215 29.75 -0.31 0.27
N ALA A 216 29.05 -1.18 -0.47
CA ALA A 216 28.21 -0.79 -1.59
C ALA A 216 26.99 0.04 -1.19
N VAL A 217 26.52 -0.08 0.06
CA VAL A 217 25.30 0.56 0.56
C VAL A 217 25.46 2.07 0.69
N ASN A 218 26.46 2.51 1.46
CA ASN A 218 26.76 3.93 1.63
C ASN A 218 27.88 4.36 0.67
N LYS A 219 27.51 4.61 -0.59
CA LYS A 219 28.41 5.19 -1.60
C LYS A 219 28.07 6.65 -1.88
N LYS A 220 29.05 7.44 -2.29
CA LYS A 220 28.85 8.85 -2.67
C LYS A 220 28.05 8.99 -3.98
N MET A 221 28.20 8.04 -4.88
CA MET A 221 27.65 8.07 -6.24
C MET A 221 26.23 7.52 -6.32
N PHE A 222 25.90 6.50 -5.51
CA PHE A 222 24.59 5.86 -5.47
C PHE A 222 23.90 6.15 -4.15
N ARG A 223 22.57 6.16 -4.15
CA ARG A 223 21.77 6.45 -2.96
C ARG A 223 20.80 5.30 -2.72
N GLU A 224 21.10 4.51 -1.70
CA GLU A 224 20.16 3.57 -1.12
C GLU A 224 19.39 4.27 0.00
N THR A 225 18.05 4.14 0.00
CA THR A 225 17.18 4.74 1.02
C THR A 225 16.52 3.71 1.91
N ASN A 226 16.46 2.44 1.48
CA ASN A 226 15.86 1.34 2.21
C ASN A 226 16.83 0.15 2.33
N ILE A 227 16.55 -0.73 3.29
CA ILE A 227 17.25 -1.98 3.49
C ILE A 227 16.26 -3.05 3.98
N SER A 228 16.41 -4.25 3.42
CA SER A 228 15.75 -5.45 3.93
C SER A 228 16.84 -6.42 4.39
N VAL A 229 16.61 -7.07 5.53
CA VAL A 229 17.53 -8.07 6.08
C VAL A 229 16.84 -9.43 5.97
N ALA A 230 17.55 -10.41 5.44
CA ALA A 230 17.05 -11.78 5.36
C ALA A 230 17.14 -12.47 6.73
N ASN A 231 16.29 -13.45 6.98
CA ASN A 231 16.27 -14.18 8.26
C ASN A 231 17.59 -14.93 8.56
N ASN A 232 18.46 -15.11 7.57
CA ASN A 232 19.77 -15.75 7.72
C ASN A 232 20.95 -14.77 7.83
N GLY A 233 20.69 -13.46 7.91
CA GLY A 233 21.71 -12.41 7.89
C GLY A 233 22.19 -12.08 6.48
#